data_AF-X0ZPR8-F1
#
_entry.id   AF-X0ZPR8-F1
#
_cell.length_a   1.000
_cell.length_b   1.000
_cell.length_c   1.000
_cell.angle_alpha   90.00
_cell.angle_beta   90.00
_cell.angle_gamma   90.00
#
_symmetry.space_group_name_H-M   'P 1'
#
loop_
_entity.id
_entity.type
_entity.pdbx_description
1 polymer ?
#
loop_
_entity_poly.entity_id
_entity_poly.type
_entity_poly.pdbx_seq_one_letter_code
_entity_poly.pdbx_strand_id
1 'polypeptide(L)'
;MMKSRIFKIITFIFILILISIFVIFAYRQLRNILKFPVSDKTRSETSIETTSSEGETKIEITSYEKSEKETKKTDQETDSIEESIEIKEFFKDKESLKNILNEYTVQVKFLPEDMQLECKLQLEYTNFEDDKLDKLYFHLYPRAYDEYSDDSFKIITDLTGKDLNELDIVPGKMEITKLLVDGIEINYKIEQTLCEIDLEKPINPDEILEITIEFYQNIPKNADRYGYYKDVVSLGNWSPILAVYDDDGWHKDPFLPIGDPFYSDSSIYEVEISLPENYVLASTGELINTKKTDDYITYTYEAYPVRDFAIMFSKDYIVLEDKYQDINIYSYLVDEDLEKNKNSLNFA
;
A
#
# COMPACT_ATOMS: atom_id res chain seq x y z
N MET A 1 -57.77 6.98 8.89
CA MET A 1 -56.53 6.45 9.49
C MET A 1 -55.58 5.74 8.52
N MET A 2 -56.08 4.92 7.57
CA MET A 2 -55.21 4.10 6.69
C MET A 2 -54.34 4.90 5.70
N LYS A 3 -54.86 6.00 5.12
CA LYS A 3 -54.10 6.86 4.18
C LYS A 3 -52.88 7.56 4.79
N SER A 4 -52.91 7.88 6.09
CA SER A 4 -51.80 8.54 6.80
C SER A 4 -50.63 7.60 7.06
N ARG A 5 -50.89 6.31 7.29
CA ARG A 5 -49.83 5.29 7.46
C ARG A 5 -49.12 4.98 6.15
N ILE A 6 -49.87 4.85 5.05
CA ILE A 6 -49.30 4.60 3.71
C ILE A 6 -48.43 5.78 3.27
N PHE A 7 -48.87 7.03 3.50
CA PHE A 7 -48.07 8.21 3.18
C PHE A 7 -46.75 8.25 3.96
N LYS A 8 -46.78 7.95 5.27
CA LYS A 8 -45.55 7.90 6.10
C LYS A 8 -44.57 6.81 5.65
N ILE A 9 -45.06 5.65 5.22
CA ILE A 9 -44.22 4.57 4.71
C ILE A 9 -43.57 4.97 3.38
N ILE A 10 -44.33 5.59 2.47
CA ILE A 10 -43.79 6.06 1.19
C ILE A 10 -42.75 7.16 1.41
N THR A 11 -43.01 8.13 2.30
CA THR A 11 -42.04 9.18 2.63
C THR A 11 -40.77 8.61 3.26
N PHE A 12 -40.88 7.60 4.12
CA PHE A 12 -39.72 6.94 4.74
C PHE A 12 -38.87 6.18 3.71
N ILE A 13 -39.50 5.45 2.79
CA ILE A 13 -38.81 4.76 1.69
C ILE A 13 -38.13 5.79 0.76
N PHE A 14 -38.78 6.92 0.48
CA PHE A 14 -38.19 7.98 -0.35
C PHE A 14 -36.98 8.65 0.31
N ILE A 15 -37.00 8.83 1.63
CA ILE A 15 -35.87 9.34 2.41
C ILE A 15 -34.71 8.32 2.38
N LEU A 16 -34.98 7.03 2.55
CA LEU A 16 -33.95 5.99 2.46
C LEU A 16 -33.30 5.92 1.06
N ILE A 17 -34.10 6.06 0.00
CA ILE A 17 -33.60 6.12 -1.38
C ILE A 17 -32.74 7.38 -1.59
N LEU A 18 -33.16 8.53 -1.07
CA LEU A 18 -32.39 9.77 -1.17
C LEU A 18 -31.08 9.71 -0.38
N ILE A 19 -31.07 9.09 0.80
CA ILE A 19 -29.85 8.87 1.59
C ILE A 19 -28.91 7.93 0.85
N SER A 20 -29.41 6.83 0.29
CA SER A 20 -28.61 5.88 -0.49
C SER A 20 -28.02 6.53 -1.75
N ILE A 21 -28.80 7.33 -2.49
CA ILE A 21 -28.30 8.10 -3.65
C ILE A 21 -27.26 9.13 -3.22
N PHE A 22 -27.46 9.81 -2.08
CA PHE A 22 -26.51 10.79 -1.57
C PHE A 22 -25.21 10.14 -1.10
N VAL A 23 -25.27 8.97 -0.47
CA VAL A 23 -24.10 8.17 -0.08
C VAL A 23 -23.34 7.69 -1.32
N ILE A 24 -24.04 7.19 -2.34
CA ILE A 24 -23.42 6.81 -3.62
C ILE A 24 -22.77 8.02 -4.31
N PHE A 25 -23.42 9.19 -4.30
CA PHE A 25 -22.88 10.40 -4.91
C PHE A 25 -21.67 10.95 -4.14
N ALA A 26 -21.76 10.99 -2.81
CA ALA A 26 -20.64 11.37 -1.95
C ALA A 26 -19.48 10.39 -2.10
N TYR A 27 -19.77 9.08 -2.21
CA TYR A 27 -18.78 8.05 -2.48
C TYR A 27 -18.10 8.22 -3.83
N ARG A 28 -18.85 8.48 -4.91
CA ARG A 28 -18.28 8.77 -6.25
C ARG A 28 -17.38 10.02 -6.23
N GLN A 29 -17.76 11.04 -5.46
CA GLN A 29 -16.93 12.25 -5.29
C GLN A 29 -15.68 11.97 -4.44
N LEU A 30 -15.79 11.18 -3.37
CA LEU A 30 -14.66 10.77 -2.54
C LEU A 30 -13.68 9.87 -3.31
N ARG A 31 -14.19 8.96 -4.16
CA ARG A 31 -13.40 8.08 -5.03
C ARG A 31 -12.58 8.89 -6.04
N ASN A 32 -13.14 9.97 -6.59
CA ASN A 32 -12.39 10.91 -7.45
C ASN A 32 -11.32 11.71 -6.69
N ILE A 33 -11.45 11.86 -5.37
CA ILE A 33 -10.45 12.49 -4.50
C ILE A 33 -9.35 11.49 -4.10
N LEU A 34 -9.73 10.22 -3.87
CA LEU A 34 -8.81 9.12 -3.53
C LEU A 34 -8.00 8.62 -4.74
N LYS A 35 -8.56 8.70 -5.96
CA LYS A 35 -7.79 8.61 -7.20
C LYS A 35 -7.10 9.94 -7.42
N PHE A 36 -5.85 10.07 -6.95
CA PHE A 36 -5.06 11.30 -7.11
C PHE A 36 -5.21 11.87 -8.53
N PRO A 37 -5.63 13.14 -8.72
CA PRO A 37 -5.57 13.76 -10.03
C PRO A 37 -4.10 13.84 -10.45
N VAL A 38 -3.77 13.33 -11.63
CA VAL A 38 -2.49 13.65 -12.28
C VAL A 38 -2.45 15.16 -12.43
N SER A 39 -1.69 15.82 -11.56
CA SER A 39 -1.66 17.28 -11.52
C SER A 39 -0.93 17.77 -12.75
N ASP A 40 -1.68 18.32 -13.70
CA ASP A 40 -1.13 19.14 -14.75
C ASP A 40 -1.01 20.56 -14.19
N LYS A 41 0.20 20.95 -13.70
CA LYS A 41 0.82 22.28 -13.93
C LYS A 41 2.00 22.69 -13.03
N THR A 42 2.98 23.27 -13.75
CA THR A 42 3.81 24.45 -13.42
C THR A 42 4.80 24.39 -12.26
N ARG A 43 6.07 24.25 -12.66
CA ARG A 43 7.30 24.52 -11.92
C ARG A 43 7.34 25.99 -11.45
N SER A 44 7.51 26.24 -10.14
CA SER A 44 7.95 27.53 -9.63
C SER A 44 9.48 27.61 -9.76
N GLU A 45 9.98 28.68 -10.40
CA GLU A 45 11.41 28.94 -10.54
C GLU A 45 11.91 29.76 -9.35
N THR A 46 12.89 29.21 -8.61
CA THR A 46 13.71 29.96 -7.66
C THR A 46 14.98 30.40 -8.39
N SER A 47 15.19 31.70 -8.57
CA SER A 47 16.42 32.24 -9.18
C SER A 47 17.45 32.57 -8.10
N ILE A 48 18.67 32.04 -8.25
CA ILE A 48 19.84 32.36 -7.43
C ILE A 48 20.80 33.20 -8.27
N GLU A 49 21.02 34.47 -7.90
CA GLU A 49 22.09 35.28 -8.49
C GLU A 49 23.33 35.26 -7.58
N THR A 50 24.47 34.88 -8.15
CA THR A 50 25.79 34.95 -7.51
C THR A 50 26.63 36.01 -8.23
N THR A 51 27.12 37.00 -7.50
CA THR A 51 28.13 37.95 -8.01
C THR A 51 29.41 37.77 -7.21
N SER A 52 30.53 37.64 -7.92
CA SER A 52 31.86 37.51 -7.33
C SER A 52 32.66 38.79 -7.57
N SER A 53 33.22 39.34 -6.50
CA SER A 53 34.39 40.21 -6.56
C SER A 53 35.27 39.92 -5.36
N GLU A 54 36.54 39.60 -5.65
CA GLU A 54 37.68 39.44 -4.75
C GLU A 54 37.39 39.36 -3.23
N GLY A 55 37.24 38.12 -2.73
CA GLY A 55 37.58 37.78 -1.35
C GLY A 55 36.45 37.44 -0.39
N GLU A 56 35.19 37.78 -0.66
CA GLU A 56 34.06 37.43 0.24
C GLU A 56 32.80 37.06 -0.55
N THR A 57 32.25 35.87 -0.27
CA THR A 57 30.95 35.43 -0.80
C THR A 57 29.84 35.90 0.12
N LYS A 58 28.98 36.83 -0.33
CA LYS A 58 27.72 37.18 0.34
C LYS A 58 26.56 36.46 -0.35
N ILE A 59 25.76 35.73 0.43
CA ILE A 59 24.49 35.14 0.00
C ILE A 59 23.38 35.99 0.65
N GLU A 60 22.65 36.77 -0.15
CA GLU A 60 21.42 37.44 0.31
C GLU A 60 20.22 36.54 -0.03
N ILE A 61 19.58 36.00 1.00
CA ILE A 61 18.29 35.32 0.90
C ILE A 61 17.24 36.33 1.37
N THR A 62 16.44 36.87 0.45
CA THR A 62 15.30 37.71 0.81
C THR A 62 14.10 36.80 1.09
N SER A 63 13.81 36.53 2.37
CA SER A 63 12.55 35.93 2.79
C SER A 63 11.49 37.03 2.93
N TYR A 64 10.31 36.81 2.33
CA TYR A 64 9.15 37.65 2.60
C TYR A 64 8.55 37.25 3.95
N GLU A 65 8.63 38.12 4.96
CA GLU A 65 7.84 38.00 6.19
C GLU A 65 6.35 38.18 5.87
N LYS A 66 5.55 37.14 6.11
CA LYS A 66 4.09 37.24 6.08
C LYS A 66 3.64 37.92 7.38
N SER A 67 3.33 39.21 7.31
CA SER A 67 2.74 39.95 8.43
C SER A 67 1.44 39.29 8.89
N GLU A 68 1.32 38.94 10.16
CA GLU A 68 0.05 38.61 10.80
C GLU A 68 -0.91 39.80 10.67
N LYS A 69 -1.88 39.69 9.77
CA LYS A 69 -3.13 40.44 9.84
C LYS A 69 -4.17 39.49 10.38
N GLU A 70 -4.82 39.88 11.47
CA GLU A 70 -6.09 39.31 11.90
C GLU A 70 -7.10 39.45 10.75
N THR A 71 -7.22 38.41 9.93
CA THR A 71 -8.21 38.32 8.87
C THR A 71 -9.44 37.63 9.45
N LYS A 72 -10.59 38.34 9.46
CA LYS A 72 -11.89 37.69 9.62
C LYS A 72 -11.99 36.59 8.56
N LYS A 73 -12.02 35.33 8.97
CA LYS A 73 -12.25 34.20 8.07
C LYS A 73 -13.57 34.44 7.33
N THR A 74 -13.50 34.46 6.01
CA THR A 74 -14.66 34.46 5.12
C THR A 74 -15.24 33.06 5.05
N ASP A 75 -16.57 32.95 4.88
CA ASP A 75 -17.33 31.71 4.93
C ASP A 75 -16.72 30.56 4.07
N GLN A 76 -16.16 30.87 2.90
CA GLN A 76 -15.47 29.87 2.05
C GLN A 76 -14.19 29.25 2.65
N GLU A 77 -13.44 30.01 3.45
CA GLU A 77 -12.19 29.51 4.06
C GLU A 77 -12.52 28.68 5.32
N THR A 78 -13.57 29.04 6.05
CA THR A 78 -14.15 28.19 7.11
C THR A 78 -14.74 26.91 6.57
N ASP A 79 -15.51 26.96 5.47
CA ASP A 79 -16.08 25.77 4.83
C ASP A 79 -14.98 24.81 4.37
N SER A 80 -13.88 25.33 3.79
CA SER A 80 -12.74 24.50 3.37
C SER A 80 -11.97 23.87 4.55
N ILE A 81 -11.91 24.55 5.69
CA ILE A 81 -11.26 24.05 6.89
C ILE A 81 -12.16 23.00 7.56
N GLU A 82 -13.45 23.25 7.66
CA GLU A 82 -14.43 22.30 8.20
C GLU A 82 -14.50 21.05 7.34
N GLU A 83 -14.54 21.17 6.01
CA GLU A 83 -14.46 20.03 5.08
C GLU A 83 -13.15 19.25 5.26
N SER A 84 -12.01 19.92 5.42
CA SER A 84 -10.73 19.25 5.68
C SER A 84 -10.67 18.53 7.03
N ILE A 85 -11.39 19.03 8.04
CA ILE A 85 -11.50 18.40 9.37
C ILE A 85 -12.44 17.20 9.29
N GLU A 86 -13.58 17.33 8.61
CA GLU A 86 -14.53 16.23 8.40
C GLU A 86 -13.88 15.08 7.60
N ILE A 87 -13.11 15.39 6.56
CA ILE A 87 -12.34 14.37 5.81
C ILE A 87 -11.32 13.67 6.72
N LYS A 88 -10.59 14.43 7.55
CA LYS A 88 -9.63 13.83 8.49
C LYS A 88 -10.31 12.96 9.55
N GLU A 89 -11.45 13.37 10.08
CA GLU A 89 -12.22 12.57 11.03
C GLU A 89 -12.83 11.32 10.37
N PHE A 90 -13.24 11.42 9.10
CA PHE A 90 -13.75 10.29 8.34
C PHE A 90 -12.71 9.17 8.18
N PHE A 91 -11.44 9.50 7.91
CA PHE A 91 -10.39 8.50 7.79
C PHE A 91 -9.84 7.95 9.12
N LYS A 92 -10.31 8.44 10.28
CA LYS A 92 -9.86 7.95 11.59
C LYS A 92 -10.48 6.62 12.02
N ASP A 93 -11.64 6.26 11.48
CA ASP A 93 -12.36 5.06 11.91
C ASP A 93 -12.41 4.02 10.79
N LYS A 94 -11.73 2.89 10.98
CA LYS A 94 -11.74 1.73 10.07
C LYS A 94 -13.15 1.34 9.65
N GLU A 95 -14.10 1.33 10.58
CA GLU A 95 -15.46 0.84 10.31
C GLU A 95 -16.20 1.73 9.30
N SER A 96 -15.90 3.03 9.29
CA SER A 96 -16.45 3.97 8.30
C SER A 96 -15.92 3.72 6.88
N LEU A 97 -14.75 3.08 6.75
CA LEU A 97 -14.07 2.85 5.47
C LEU A 97 -14.44 1.51 4.82
N LYS A 98 -14.99 0.55 5.56
CA LYS A 98 -15.33 -0.79 5.03
C LYS A 98 -16.36 -0.79 3.90
N ASN A 99 -17.19 0.25 3.81
CA ASN A 99 -18.18 0.38 2.73
C ASN A 99 -17.60 1.00 1.46
N ILE A 100 -16.31 1.37 1.46
CA ILE A 100 -15.70 2.15 0.39
C ILE A 100 -14.29 1.67 0.00
N LEU A 101 -13.66 0.84 0.83
CA LEU A 101 -12.37 0.20 0.63
C LEU A 101 -12.50 -1.30 0.81
N ASN A 102 -11.67 -2.07 0.10
CA ASN A 102 -11.56 -3.50 0.30
C ASN A 102 -10.71 -3.80 1.56
N GLU A 103 -10.93 -4.96 2.17
CA GLU A 103 -10.21 -5.40 3.37
C GLU A 103 -9.33 -6.63 3.08
N TYR A 104 -8.05 -6.51 3.41
CA TYR A 104 -7.05 -7.57 3.34
C TYR A 104 -6.70 -8.05 4.74
N THR A 105 -6.96 -9.33 5.02
CA THR A 105 -6.40 -10.03 6.18
C THR A 105 -5.26 -10.93 5.70
N VAL A 106 -4.04 -10.66 6.15
CA VAL A 106 -2.86 -11.39 5.68
C VAL A 106 -2.13 -12.02 6.86
N GLN A 107 -1.81 -13.30 6.75
CA GLN A 107 -0.95 -14.01 7.70
C GLN A 107 0.33 -14.40 6.97
N VAL A 108 1.48 -14.06 7.55
CA VAL A 108 2.79 -14.41 7.02
C VAL A 108 3.69 -14.95 8.11
N LYS A 109 4.40 -16.02 7.80
CA LYS A 109 5.42 -16.61 8.67
C LYS A 109 6.74 -16.73 7.91
N PHE A 110 7.81 -16.20 8.50
CA PHE A 110 9.14 -16.28 7.92
C PHE A 110 9.89 -17.53 8.42
N LEU A 111 10.41 -18.31 7.49
CA LEU A 111 11.26 -19.48 7.72
C LEU A 111 12.71 -19.14 7.31
N PRO A 112 13.60 -18.83 8.26
CA PRO A 112 14.93 -18.31 7.96
C PRO A 112 15.87 -19.33 7.30
N GLU A 113 15.69 -20.63 7.55
CA GLU A 113 16.58 -21.68 7.00
C GLU A 113 16.54 -21.72 5.47
N ASP A 114 15.37 -21.46 4.89
CA ASP A 114 15.11 -21.55 3.44
C ASP A 114 14.88 -20.18 2.78
N MET A 115 15.03 -19.08 3.55
CA MET A 115 14.61 -17.72 3.15
C MET A 115 13.20 -17.72 2.55
N GLN A 116 12.27 -18.37 3.25
CA GLN A 116 10.93 -18.65 2.75
C GLN A 116 9.85 -17.94 3.56
N LEU A 117 8.75 -17.57 2.91
CA LEU A 117 7.52 -17.10 3.53
C LEU A 117 6.40 -18.12 3.31
N GLU A 118 5.68 -18.46 4.38
CA GLU A 118 4.39 -19.15 4.33
C GLU A 118 3.29 -18.12 4.49
N CYS A 119 2.39 -18.01 3.52
CA CYS A 119 1.42 -16.92 3.47
C CYS A 119 -0.02 -17.41 3.27
N LYS A 120 -0.96 -16.71 3.92
CA LYS A 120 -2.39 -16.77 3.63
C LYS A 120 -2.93 -15.36 3.52
N LEU A 121 -3.55 -15.03 2.41
CA LEU A 121 -4.27 -13.77 2.18
C LEU A 121 -5.76 -14.07 2.09
N GLN A 122 -6.57 -13.28 2.77
CA GLN A 122 -8.02 -13.20 2.58
C GLN A 122 -8.37 -11.77 2.19
N LEU A 123 -9.16 -11.64 1.12
CA LEU A 123 -9.65 -10.37 0.61
C LEU A 123 -11.18 -10.39 0.66
N GLU A 124 -11.77 -9.48 1.43
CA GLU A 124 -13.18 -9.13 1.30
C GLU A 124 -13.29 -8.07 0.21
N TYR A 125 -13.71 -8.49 -0.98
CA TYR A 125 -13.82 -7.64 -2.17
C TYR A 125 -15.27 -7.21 -2.36
N THR A 126 -15.51 -5.91 -2.43
CA THR A 126 -16.79 -5.35 -2.88
C THR A 126 -16.63 -4.82 -4.29
N ASN A 127 -17.54 -5.19 -5.19
CA ASN A 127 -17.59 -4.58 -6.52
C ASN A 127 -18.22 -3.19 -6.43
N PHE A 128 -17.37 -2.17 -6.26
CA PHE A 128 -17.78 -0.76 -6.23
C PHE A 128 -18.00 -0.14 -7.63
N GLU A 129 -17.92 -0.95 -8.68
CA GLU A 129 -18.06 -0.52 -10.06
C GLU A 129 -19.50 -0.69 -10.53
N ASP A 130 -19.91 0.10 -11.53
CA ASP A 130 -21.24 -0.02 -12.14
C ASP A 130 -21.34 -1.27 -13.04
N ASP A 131 -20.20 -1.87 -13.38
CA ASP A 131 -20.10 -3.04 -14.25
C ASP A 131 -20.14 -4.35 -13.46
N LYS A 132 -20.72 -5.36 -14.10
CA LYS A 132 -20.68 -6.74 -13.60
C LYS A 132 -19.38 -7.40 -14.06
N LEU A 133 -18.64 -8.00 -13.14
CA LEU A 133 -17.33 -8.60 -13.41
C LEU A 133 -17.43 -10.12 -13.44
N ASP A 134 -16.89 -10.75 -14.49
CA ASP A 134 -16.82 -12.21 -14.67
C ASP A 134 -15.41 -12.77 -14.40
N LYS A 135 -14.41 -11.90 -14.28
CA LYS A 135 -13.02 -12.24 -13.96
C LYS A 135 -12.47 -11.28 -12.92
N LEU A 136 -11.49 -11.76 -12.17
CA LEU A 136 -10.62 -10.93 -11.32
C LEU A 136 -9.17 -11.12 -11.73
N TYR A 137 -8.36 -10.10 -11.49
CA TYR A 137 -6.93 -10.10 -11.81
C TYR A 137 -6.12 -9.71 -10.59
N PHE A 138 -5.09 -10.49 -10.26
CA PHE A 138 -4.15 -10.16 -9.19
C PHE A 138 -2.75 -9.96 -9.75
N HIS A 139 -2.11 -8.89 -9.33
CA HIS A 139 -0.68 -8.67 -9.48
C HIS A 139 0.08 -9.52 -8.45
N LEU A 140 0.97 -10.34 -8.95
CA LEU A 140 1.91 -11.21 -8.24
C LEU A 140 3.34 -10.69 -8.46
N TYR A 141 3.59 -9.44 -8.06
CA TYR A 141 4.88 -8.76 -8.28
C TYR A 141 6.13 -9.55 -7.84
N PRO A 142 6.11 -10.38 -6.77
CA PRO A 142 7.25 -11.24 -6.43
C PRO A 142 7.73 -12.14 -7.55
N ARG A 143 6.82 -12.56 -8.45
CA ARG A 143 7.14 -13.41 -9.62
C ARG A 143 8.04 -12.71 -10.63
N ALA A 144 8.16 -11.38 -10.58
CA ALA A 144 9.11 -10.63 -11.41
C ALA A 144 10.56 -11.04 -11.12
N TYR A 145 10.82 -11.60 -9.93
CA TYR A 145 12.12 -12.07 -9.46
C TYR A 145 12.26 -13.60 -9.54
N ASP A 146 11.36 -14.31 -10.24
CA ASP A 146 11.51 -15.73 -10.55
C ASP A 146 12.67 -15.95 -11.54
N GLU A 147 13.29 -17.14 -11.53
CA GLU A 147 14.39 -17.52 -12.45
C GLU A 147 14.01 -17.38 -13.94
N TYR A 148 12.72 -17.59 -14.27
CA TYR A 148 12.19 -17.55 -15.63
C TYR A 148 11.43 -16.26 -15.95
N SER A 149 11.56 -15.24 -15.11
CA SER A 149 10.98 -13.92 -15.37
C SER A 149 11.80 -13.15 -16.41
N ASP A 150 11.13 -12.54 -17.37
CA ASP A 150 11.75 -11.63 -18.34
C ASP A 150 11.97 -10.21 -17.77
N ASP A 151 11.56 -9.97 -16.51
CA ASP A 151 11.42 -8.63 -15.97
C ASP A 151 12.65 -8.19 -15.15
N SER A 152 12.69 -8.48 -13.85
CA SER A 152 13.57 -7.78 -12.89
C SER A 152 15.05 -7.94 -13.17
N PHE A 153 15.49 -9.18 -13.46
CA PHE A 153 16.92 -9.44 -13.62
C PHE A 153 17.44 -9.20 -15.04
N LYS A 154 16.56 -9.23 -16.04
CA LYS A 154 16.97 -9.06 -17.44
C LYS A 154 17.62 -7.69 -17.69
N ILE A 155 17.10 -6.64 -17.04
CA ILE A 155 17.68 -5.30 -17.17
C ILE A 155 19.09 -5.24 -16.60
N ILE A 156 19.34 -5.81 -15.42
CA ILE A 156 20.68 -5.74 -14.82
C ILE A 156 21.69 -6.62 -15.57
N THR A 157 21.27 -7.79 -16.07
CA THR A 157 22.14 -8.65 -16.88
C THR A 157 22.45 -8.01 -18.24
N ASP A 158 21.47 -7.41 -18.91
CA ASP A 158 21.68 -6.70 -20.18
C ASP A 158 22.60 -5.47 -20.02
N LEU A 159 22.45 -4.70 -18.94
CA LEU A 159 23.25 -3.50 -18.68
C LEU A 159 24.69 -3.83 -18.26
N THR A 160 24.90 -4.90 -17.51
CA THR A 160 26.22 -5.26 -16.96
C THR A 160 26.98 -6.26 -17.83
N GLY A 161 26.28 -7.02 -18.67
CA GLY A 161 26.84 -8.16 -19.41
C GLY A 161 27.22 -9.35 -18.54
N LYS A 162 26.82 -9.35 -17.26
CA LYS A 162 27.10 -10.41 -16.28
C LYS A 162 25.87 -11.30 -16.10
N ASP A 163 26.11 -12.57 -15.80
CA ASP A 163 25.04 -13.47 -15.36
C ASP A 163 24.68 -13.28 -13.87
N LEU A 164 23.62 -13.95 -13.40
CA LEU A 164 23.15 -13.81 -12.01
C LEU A 164 24.18 -14.29 -10.98
N ASN A 165 24.96 -15.33 -11.31
CA ASN A 165 25.98 -15.86 -10.40
C ASN A 165 27.13 -14.84 -10.22
N GLU A 166 27.54 -14.19 -11.31
CA GLU A 166 28.54 -13.12 -11.29
C GLU A 166 28.06 -11.86 -10.54
N LEU A 167 26.74 -11.69 -10.41
CA LEU A 167 26.09 -10.63 -9.64
C LEU A 167 25.74 -11.05 -8.20
N ASP A 168 26.02 -12.29 -7.81
CA ASP A 168 25.64 -12.87 -6.50
C ASP A 168 24.12 -12.80 -6.23
N ILE A 169 23.33 -12.95 -7.29
CA ILE A 169 21.87 -12.96 -7.26
C ILE A 169 21.37 -14.40 -7.25
N VAL A 170 20.42 -14.68 -6.35
CA VAL A 170 19.66 -15.94 -6.32
C VAL A 170 18.19 -15.60 -6.60
N PRO A 171 17.59 -16.13 -7.68
CA PRO A 171 16.19 -15.89 -7.97
C PRO A 171 15.26 -16.36 -6.86
N GLY A 172 14.13 -15.68 -6.75
CA GLY A 172 13.05 -16.04 -5.84
C GLY A 172 12.07 -16.99 -6.51
N LYS A 173 10.97 -17.22 -5.81
CA LYS A 173 9.82 -17.92 -6.35
C LYS A 173 8.57 -17.47 -5.62
N MET A 174 7.44 -17.34 -6.32
CA MET A 174 6.12 -17.31 -5.68
C MET A 174 5.20 -18.36 -6.29
N GLU A 175 4.60 -19.18 -5.42
CA GLU A 175 3.71 -20.28 -5.82
C GLU A 175 2.40 -20.21 -5.03
N ILE A 176 1.28 -20.10 -5.75
CA ILE A 176 -0.07 -20.21 -5.18
C ILE A 176 -0.37 -21.71 -5.00
N THR A 177 -0.59 -22.14 -3.76
CA THR A 177 -0.94 -23.52 -3.45
C THR A 177 -2.44 -23.74 -3.41
N LYS A 178 -3.22 -22.68 -3.15
CA LYS A 178 -4.68 -22.75 -3.08
C LYS A 178 -5.31 -21.40 -3.37
N LEU A 179 -6.42 -21.41 -4.12
CA LEU A 179 -7.23 -20.22 -4.37
C LEU A 179 -8.71 -20.57 -4.22
N LEU A 180 -9.41 -19.84 -3.36
CA LEU A 180 -10.83 -20.00 -3.08
C LEU A 180 -11.60 -18.71 -3.38
N VAL A 181 -12.81 -18.83 -3.92
CA VAL A 181 -13.82 -17.77 -3.96
C VAL A 181 -15.06 -18.27 -3.23
N ASP A 182 -15.49 -17.55 -2.19
CA ASP A 182 -16.58 -17.95 -1.28
C ASP A 182 -16.41 -19.38 -0.74
N GLY A 183 -15.17 -19.78 -0.45
CA GLY A 183 -14.82 -21.11 0.05
C GLY A 183 -14.80 -22.22 -1.00
N ILE A 184 -15.08 -21.93 -2.27
CA ILE A 184 -15.00 -22.88 -3.39
C ILE A 184 -13.66 -22.74 -4.09
N GLU A 185 -12.95 -23.86 -4.24
CA GLU A 185 -11.66 -23.88 -4.93
C GLU A 185 -11.85 -23.73 -6.44
N ILE A 186 -11.10 -22.81 -7.04
CA ILE A 186 -11.21 -22.49 -8.46
C ILE A 186 -9.86 -22.57 -9.16
N ASN A 187 -9.91 -22.75 -10.47
CA ASN A 187 -8.72 -22.70 -11.30
C ASN A 187 -8.33 -21.24 -11.59
N TYR A 188 -7.04 -21.03 -11.81
CA TYR A 188 -6.48 -19.74 -12.17
C TYR A 188 -5.42 -19.91 -13.26
N LYS A 189 -5.12 -18.84 -13.99
CA LYS A 189 -4.03 -18.80 -14.98
C LYS A 189 -3.02 -17.75 -14.56
N ILE A 190 -1.75 -18.14 -14.47
CA ILE A 190 -0.66 -17.19 -14.23
C ILE A 190 0.11 -16.96 -15.54
N GLU A 191 0.32 -15.69 -15.87
CA GLU A 191 1.18 -15.24 -16.97
C GLU A 191 2.09 -14.14 -16.43
N GLN A 192 3.40 -14.40 -16.38
CA GLN A 192 4.39 -13.53 -15.73
C GLN A 192 3.99 -13.19 -14.28
N THR A 193 3.70 -11.91 -14.01
CA THR A 193 3.29 -11.37 -12.72
C THR A 193 1.77 -11.22 -12.59
N LEU A 194 0.97 -11.71 -13.54
CA LEU A 194 -0.49 -11.56 -13.50
C LEU A 194 -1.18 -12.91 -13.28
N CYS A 195 -2.07 -12.96 -12.31
CA CYS A 195 -2.98 -14.08 -12.05
C CYS A 195 -4.39 -13.72 -12.50
N GLU A 196 -4.91 -14.43 -13.49
CA GLU A 196 -6.29 -14.34 -13.96
C GLU A 196 -7.15 -15.41 -13.28
N ILE A 197 -8.31 -14.99 -12.79
CA ILE A 197 -9.30 -15.83 -12.12
C ILE A 197 -10.63 -15.70 -12.85
N ASP A 198 -11.20 -16.82 -13.30
CA ASP A 198 -12.55 -16.89 -13.85
C ASP A 198 -13.57 -17.12 -12.73
N LEU A 199 -14.54 -16.22 -12.57
CA LEU A 199 -15.60 -16.38 -11.58
C LEU A 199 -16.71 -17.30 -12.11
N GLU A 200 -17.06 -18.34 -11.36
CA GLU A 200 -18.19 -19.22 -11.73
C GLU A 200 -19.52 -18.46 -11.80
N LYS A 201 -19.71 -17.52 -10.87
CA LYS A 201 -20.82 -16.56 -10.86
C LYS A 201 -20.21 -15.16 -10.96
N PRO A 202 -20.55 -14.38 -12.00
CA PRO A 202 -20.15 -12.98 -12.06
C PRO A 202 -20.63 -12.19 -10.84
N ILE A 203 -19.80 -11.28 -10.36
CA ILE A 203 -20.11 -10.37 -9.25
C ILE A 203 -20.78 -9.10 -9.80
N ASN A 204 -21.97 -8.79 -9.31
CA ASN A 204 -22.72 -7.58 -9.69
C ASN A 204 -22.23 -6.38 -8.87
N PRO A 205 -22.57 -5.14 -9.27
CA PRO A 205 -22.34 -3.96 -8.45
C PRO A 205 -22.88 -4.16 -7.02
N ASP A 206 -22.12 -3.69 -6.04
CA ASP A 206 -22.38 -3.78 -4.59
C ASP A 206 -22.43 -5.22 -4.02
N GLU A 207 -22.18 -6.27 -4.82
CA GLU A 207 -21.97 -7.62 -4.28
C GLU A 207 -20.56 -7.75 -3.68
N ILE A 208 -20.46 -8.62 -2.67
CA ILE A 208 -19.23 -8.92 -1.94
C ILE A 208 -18.82 -10.36 -2.25
N LEU A 209 -17.51 -10.59 -2.40
CA LEU A 209 -16.88 -11.91 -2.48
C LEU A 209 -15.76 -12.02 -1.44
N GLU A 210 -15.60 -13.21 -0.85
CA GLU A 210 -14.39 -13.56 -0.11
C GLU A 210 -13.43 -14.30 -1.03
N ILE A 211 -12.22 -13.76 -1.23
CA ILE A 211 -11.14 -14.44 -1.96
C ILE A 211 -10.08 -14.86 -0.96
N THR A 212 -9.74 -16.16 -0.91
CA THR A 212 -8.62 -16.67 -0.11
C THR A 212 -7.52 -17.22 -1.01
N ILE A 213 -6.28 -16.77 -0.78
CA ILE A 213 -5.08 -17.22 -1.50
C ILE A 213 -4.06 -17.74 -0.49
N GLU A 214 -3.70 -19.02 -0.58
CA GLU A 214 -2.57 -19.61 0.15
C GLU A 214 -1.38 -19.74 -0.81
N PHE A 215 -0.20 -19.30 -0.37
CA PHE A 215 0.97 -19.24 -1.22
C PHE A 215 2.27 -19.29 -0.40
N TYR A 216 3.34 -19.72 -1.06
CA TYR A 216 4.69 -19.64 -0.50
C TYR A 216 5.57 -18.78 -1.37
N GLN A 217 6.59 -18.17 -0.75
CA GLN A 217 7.59 -17.40 -1.46
C GLN A 217 8.99 -17.79 -1.04
N ASN A 218 9.90 -18.03 -1.98
CA ASN A 218 11.33 -17.96 -1.71
C ASN A 218 11.79 -16.55 -2.01
N ILE A 219 12.38 -15.89 -1.02
CA ILE A 219 12.82 -14.50 -1.11
C ILE A 219 14.11 -14.48 -1.96
N PRO A 220 14.17 -13.70 -3.06
CA PRO A 220 15.36 -13.60 -3.88
C PRO A 220 16.51 -12.97 -3.10
N LYS A 221 17.74 -13.44 -3.34
CA LYS A 221 18.94 -12.72 -2.92
C LYS A 221 19.17 -11.57 -3.89
N ASN A 222 18.80 -10.36 -3.50
CA ASN A 222 18.90 -9.15 -4.30
C ASN A 222 18.79 -7.92 -3.39
N ALA A 223 19.58 -6.89 -3.65
CA ALA A 223 19.49 -5.59 -2.98
C ALA A 223 18.50 -4.68 -3.73
N ASP A 224 17.20 -4.98 -3.62
CA ASP A 224 16.11 -4.24 -4.26
C ASP A 224 14.90 -4.11 -3.31
N ARG A 225 13.82 -3.49 -3.75
CA ARG A 225 12.55 -3.30 -3.02
C ARG A 225 11.91 -4.60 -2.52
N TYR A 226 12.22 -5.72 -3.16
CA TYR A 226 11.80 -7.06 -2.78
C TYR A 226 13.00 -8.01 -2.88
N GLY A 227 13.39 -8.61 -1.76
CA GLY A 227 14.52 -9.52 -1.67
C GLY A 227 15.24 -9.45 -0.33
N TYR A 228 16.40 -10.10 -0.25
CA TYR A 228 17.31 -9.96 0.87
C TYR A 228 18.73 -9.65 0.41
N TYR A 229 19.42 -8.84 1.22
CA TYR A 229 20.83 -8.58 1.08
C TYR A 229 21.49 -8.63 2.45
N LYS A 230 22.56 -9.44 2.58
CA LYS A 230 23.09 -9.87 3.88
C LYS A 230 21.96 -10.46 4.73
N ASP A 231 21.72 -9.91 5.91
CA ASP A 231 20.69 -10.35 6.86
C ASP A 231 19.48 -9.39 6.90
N VAL A 232 19.36 -8.48 5.93
CA VAL A 232 18.22 -7.57 5.79
C VAL A 232 17.27 -8.13 4.74
N VAL A 233 16.03 -8.39 5.16
CA VAL A 233 14.92 -8.78 4.29
C VAL A 233 14.03 -7.56 4.04
N SER A 234 13.74 -7.29 2.77
CA SER A 234 12.86 -6.21 2.32
C SER A 234 11.72 -6.79 1.49
N LEU A 235 10.48 -6.51 1.88
CA LEU A 235 9.28 -7.07 1.26
C LEU A 235 8.31 -5.92 0.94
N GLY A 236 8.58 -5.19 -0.14
CA GLY A 236 7.60 -4.31 -0.80
C GLY A 236 6.78 -5.10 -1.82
N ASN A 237 5.48 -4.77 -1.97
CA ASN A 237 4.57 -5.42 -2.92
C ASN A 237 4.62 -6.97 -2.89
N TRP A 238 4.80 -7.55 -1.69
CA TRP A 238 5.14 -8.96 -1.50
C TRP A 238 3.93 -9.90 -1.50
N SER A 239 2.72 -9.38 -1.37
CA SER A 239 1.47 -10.16 -1.36
C SER A 239 0.71 -9.96 -2.67
N PRO A 240 -0.23 -10.87 -3.04
CA PRO A 240 -1.13 -10.65 -4.16
C PRO A 240 -1.93 -9.35 -3.99
N ILE A 241 -1.88 -8.47 -4.99
CA ILE A 241 -2.62 -7.20 -5.00
C ILE A 241 -3.69 -7.29 -6.09
N LEU A 242 -4.95 -6.97 -5.77
CA LEU A 242 -6.00 -6.95 -6.78
C LEU A 242 -5.70 -5.82 -7.78
N ALA A 243 -5.74 -6.11 -9.07
CA ALA A 243 -5.60 -5.11 -10.11
C ALA A 243 -6.73 -4.08 -10.02
N VAL A 244 -6.46 -2.83 -10.35
CA VAL A 244 -7.52 -1.80 -10.37
C VAL A 244 -8.46 -2.06 -11.55
N TYR A 245 -9.77 -1.91 -11.31
CA TYR A 245 -10.78 -1.81 -12.36
C TYR A 245 -11.36 -0.40 -12.37
N ASP A 246 -11.48 0.21 -13.54
CA ASP A 246 -12.16 1.49 -13.73
C ASP A 246 -12.80 1.61 -15.11
N ASP A 247 -13.10 2.85 -15.54
CA ASP A 247 -13.75 3.15 -16.81
C ASP A 247 -12.98 2.62 -18.04
N ASP A 248 -11.67 2.39 -17.92
CA ASP A 248 -10.82 1.80 -18.97
C ASP A 248 -10.68 0.26 -18.84
N GLY A 249 -11.32 -0.33 -17.82
CA GLY A 249 -11.32 -1.75 -17.51
C GLY A 249 -10.22 -2.15 -16.52
N TRP A 250 -9.74 -3.40 -16.64
CA TRP A 250 -8.69 -3.93 -15.77
C TRP A 250 -7.30 -3.41 -16.15
N HIS A 251 -6.59 -2.82 -15.16
CA HIS A 251 -5.21 -2.38 -15.26
C HIS A 251 -4.24 -3.55 -14.99
N LYS A 252 -3.84 -4.22 -16.08
CA LYS A 252 -3.10 -5.50 -16.07
C LYS A 252 -1.64 -5.35 -16.45
N ASP A 253 -1.10 -4.13 -16.36
CA ASP A 253 0.28 -3.86 -16.75
C ASP A 253 1.25 -4.75 -15.96
N PRO A 254 2.21 -5.39 -16.63
CA PRO A 254 3.18 -6.23 -15.95
C PRO A 254 4.12 -5.39 -15.10
N PHE A 255 4.89 -6.06 -14.25
CA PHE A 255 5.98 -5.40 -13.54
C PHE A 255 6.98 -4.78 -14.53
N LEU A 256 7.40 -3.55 -14.26
CA LEU A 256 8.50 -2.90 -14.97
C LEU A 256 9.71 -2.72 -14.03
N PRO A 257 10.94 -3.11 -14.43
CA PRO A 257 12.07 -3.05 -13.52
C PRO A 257 12.59 -1.64 -13.26
N ILE A 258 12.15 -0.66 -14.06
CA ILE A 258 12.54 0.75 -13.94
C ILE A 258 11.30 1.58 -13.64
N GLY A 259 11.37 2.36 -12.57
CA GLY A 259 10.30 3.26 -12.13
C GLY A 259 9.39 2.64 -11.08
N ASP A 260 8.18 3.20 -11.00
CA ASP A 260 7.12 2.80 -10.08
C ASP A 260 5.91 2.31 -10.88
N PRO A 261 5.92 1.05 -11.35
CA PRO A 261 4.83 0.49 -12.16
C PRO A 261 3.60 0.10 -11.33
N PHE A 262 3.59 0.42 -10.04
CA PHE A 262 2.58 -0.09 -9.12
C PHE A 262 1.34 0.78 -9.16
N TYR A 263 0.25 0.22 -9.68
CA TYR A 263 -1.07 0.79 -9.59
C TYR A 263 -1.99 -0.11 -8.77
N SER A 264 -2.54 0.45 -7.69
CA SER A 264 -3.33 -0.26 -6.69
C SER A 264 -4.27 0.73 -6.01
N ASP A 265 -5.47 0.25 -5.66
CA ASP A 265 -6.39 0.98 -4.81
C ASP A 265 -5.87 1.04 -3.37
N SER A 266 -6.27 2.06 -2.63
CA SER A 266 -6.07 2.06 -1.18
C SER A 266 -7.03 1.06 -0.54
N SER A 267 -6.55 0.36 0.48
CA SER A 267 -7.30 -0.69 1.17
C SER A 267 -7.06 -0.65 2.67
N ILE A 268 -7.84 -1.45 3.38
CA ILE A 268 -7.65 -1.73 4.81
C ILE A 268 -6.83 -3.01 4.93
N TYR A 269 -5.76 -2.99 5.71
CA TYR A 269 -4.92 -4.15 5.96
C TYR A 269 -4.90 -4.51 7.45
N GLU A 270 -5.14 -5.78 7.75
CA GLU A 270 -4.80 -6.42 9.02
C GLU A 270 -3.79 -7.53 8.73
N VAL A 271 -2.57 -7.40 9.26
CA VAL A 271 -1.45 -8.29 8.92
C VAL A 271 -0.86 -8.91 10.16
N GLU A 272 -0.88 -10.25 10.23
CA GLU A 272 -0.17 -11.04 11.23
C GLU A 272 1.19 -11.50 10.69
N ILE A 273 2.26 -11.04 11.31
CA ILE A 273 3.65 -11.28 10.89
C ILE A 273 4.35 -12.10 11.95
N SER A 274 4.70 -13.34 11.64
CA SER A 274 5.41 -14.26 12.53
C SER A 274 6.89 -14.35 12.16
N LEU A 275 7.76 -13.86 13.03
CA LEU A 275 9.22 -13.90 12.86
C LEU A 275 9.87 -14.66 14.02
N PRO A 276 11.06 -15.27 13.81
CA PRO A 276 11.86 -15.76 14.92
C PRO A 276 12.18 -14.63 15.91
N GLU A 277 12.26 -14.94 17.21
CA GLU A 277 12.30 -13.92 18.28
C GLU A 277 13.46 -12.93 18.22
N ASN A 278 14.54 -13.27 17.50
CA ASN A 278 15.73 -12.45 17.37
C ASN A 278 15.68 -11.45 16.20
N TYR A 279 14.58 -11.39 15.44
CA TYR A 279 14.38 -10.42 14.37
C TYR A 279 13.68 -9.17 14.87
N VAL A 280 14.15 -8.02 14.40
CA VAL A 280 13.52 -6.72 14.58
C VAL A 280 12.74 -6.39 13.30
N LEU A 281 11.50 -5.95 13.47
CA LEU A 281 10.57 -5.66 12.39
C LEU A 281 10.33 -4.15 12.26
N ALA A 282 10.42 -3.66 11.02
CA ALA A 282 9.84 -2.40 10.56
C ALA A 282 8.64 -2.74 9.66
N SER A 283 7.50 -2.12 9.89
CA SER A 283 6.26 -2.46 9.20
C SER A 283 5.45 -1.21 8.89
N THR A 284 4.66 -1.30 7.82
CA THR A 284 3.54 -0.39 7.58
C THR A 284 2.48 -0.58 8.68
N GLY A 285 1.77 0.50 9.02
CA GLY A 285 0.65 0.47 9.95
C GLY A 285 1.02 0.61 11.41
N GLU A 286 0.01 0.50 12.27
CA GLU A 286 0.12 0.55 13.72
C GLU A 286 0.14 -0.87 14.30
N LEU A 287 1.07 -1.13 15.22
CA LEU A 287 1.13 -2.39 15.95
C LEU A 287 -0.03 -2.46 16.95
N ILE A 288 -0.97 -3.38 16.74
CA ILE A 288 -2.16 -3.53 17.60
C ILE A 288 -2.03 -4.70 18.58
N ASN A 289 -1.23 -5.72 18.28
CA ASN A 289 -1.05 -6.88 19.16
C ASN A 289 0.31 -7.56 18.97
N THR A 290 0.79 -8.25 20.02
CA THR A 290 2.00 -9.08 19.97
C THR A 290 1.78 -10.35 20.76
N LYS A 291 2.07 -11.50 20.15
CA LYS A 291 1.95 -12.82 20.76
C LYS A 291 3.26 -13.57 20.62
N LYS A 292 3.82 -14.02 21.74
CA LYS A 292 5.03 -14.84 21.77
C LYS A 292 4.68 -16.33 21.91
N THR A 293 5.30 -17.16 21.09
CA THR A 293 5.41 -18.62 21.28
C THR A 293 6.88 -18.95 21.56
N ASP A 294 7.26 -20.24 21.68
CA ASP A 294 8.62 -20.60 22.11
C ASP A 294 9.70 -19.97 21.22
N ASP A 295 9.64 -20.16 19.89
CA ASP A 295 10.68 -19.70 18.96
C ASP A 295 10.28 -18.47 18.12
N TYR A 296 9.02 -18.03 18.18
CA TYR A 296 8.47 -16.99 17.30
C TYR A 296 7.75 -15.88 18.08
N ILE A 297 7.77 -14.68 17.51
CA ILE A 297 6.90 -13.57 17.88
C ILE A 297 6.00 -13.27 16.68
N THR A 298 4.69 -13.29 16.92
CA THR A 298 3.67 -12.86 15.96
C THR A 298 3.22 -11.44 16.32
N TYR A 299 3.40 -10.52 15.38
CA TYR A 299 2.94 -9.14 15.47
C TYR A 299 1.67 -8.98 14.63
N THR A 300 0.63 -8.35 15.17
CA THR A 300 -0.55 -7.96 14.38
C THR A 300 -0.49 -6.45 14.16
N TYR A 301 -0.49 -6.05 12.90
CA TYR A 301 -0.52 -4.66 12.46
C TYR A 301 -1.83 -4.33 11.76
N GLU A 302 -2.26 -3.08 11.89
CA GLU A 302 -3.39 -2.55 11.15
C GLU A 302 -2.98 -1.29 10.39
N ALA A 303 -3.41 -1.16 9.13
CA ALA A 303 -3.10 0.00 8.29
C ALA A 303 -4.28 0.37 7.39
N TYR A 304 -4.70 1.64 7.42
CA TYR A 304 -5.73 2.17 6.54
C TYR A 304 -5.72 3.71 6.49
N PRO A 305 -6.14 4.31 5.36
CA PRO A 305 -6.11 3.71 4.02
C PRO A 305 -4.66 3.64 3.52
N VAL A 306 -4.21 2.47 3.02
CA VAL A 306 -2.88 2.32 2.42
C VAL A 306 -2.93 1.58 1.08
N ARG A 307 -2.02 1.91 0.16
CA ARG A 307 -1.94 1.32 -1.18
C ARG A 307 -1.14 0.02 -1.27
N ASP A 308 -0.28 -0.20 -0.27
CA ASP A 308 0.58 -1.37 -0.12
C ASP A 308 0.92 -1.54 1.35
N PHE A 309 1.29 -2.76 1.72
CA PHE A 309 1.75 -3.10 3.08
C PHE A 309 3.17 -3.65 2.99
N ALA A 310 4.16 -2.78 3.23
CA ALA A 310 5.56 -3.17 3.20
C ALA A 310 6.06 -3.59 4.58
N ILE A 311 6.92 -4.61 4.61
CA ILE A 311 7.64 -5.05 5.82
C ILE A 311 9.13 -5.22 5.53
N MET A 312 9.95 -4.90 6.53
CA MET A 312 11.39 -5.10 6.49
C MET A 312 11.85 -5.62 7.84
N PHE A 313 12.75 -6.60 7.85
CA PHE A 313 13.24 -7.15 9.10
C PHE A 313 14.66 -7.66 8.99
N SER A 314 15.34 -7.63 10.13
CA SER A 314 16.70 -8.15 10.27
C SER A 314 16.97 -8.53 11.71
N LYS A 315 17.86 -9.51 11.92
CA LYS A 315 18.44 -9.81 13.23
C LYS A 315 19.52 -8.81 13.65
N ASP A 316 20.04 -8.04 12.69
CA ASP A 316 21.17 -7.11 12.89
C ASP A 316 20.72 -5.64 12.97
N TYR A 317 19.41 -5.41 13.05
CA TYR A 317 18.88 -4.06 13.15
C TYR A 317 19.15 -3.44 14.52
N ILE A 318 19.76 -2.26 14.47
CA ILE A 318 19.75 -1.25 15.50
C ILE A 318 18.65 -0.25 15.17
N VAL A 319 17.78 0.02 16.15
CA VAL A 319 16.73 1.01 16.01
C VAL A 319 17.12 2.26 16.78
N LEU A 320 17.25 3.37 16.06
CA LEU A 320 17.28 4.71 16.65
C LEU A 320 15.85 5.24 16.70
N GLU A 321 15.49 5.90 17.78
CA GLU A 321 14.17 6.49 17.99
C GLU A 321 14.34 7.97 18.35
N ASP A 322 13.50 8.80 17.74
CA ASP A 322 13.30 10.20 18.14
C ASP A 322 11.81 10.55 18.04
N LYS A 323 11.45 11.74 18.48
CA LYS A 323 10.08 12.21 18.48
C LYS A 323 9.99 13.65 18.01
N TYR A 324 9.19 13.88 16.98
CA TYR A 324 8.83 15.21 16.52
C TYR A 324 7.35 15.46 16.76
N GLN A 325 7.04 16.36 17.71
CA GLN A 325 5.69 16.61 18.21
C GLN A 325 5.03 15.32 18.76
N ASP A 326 3.94 14.86 18.16
CA ASP A 326 3.23 13.63 18.48
C ASP A 326 3.62 12.44 17.59
N ILE A 327 4.55 12.63 16.64
CA ILE A 327 5.01 11.61 15.70
C ILE A 327 6.30 10.97 16.23
N ASN A 328 6.29 9.64 16.39
CA ASN A 328 7.50 8.87 16.66
C ASN A 328 8.23 8.61 15.33
N ILE A 329 9.55 8.80 15.34
CA ILE A 329 10.42 8.62 14.18
C ILE A 329 11.40 7.51 14.50
N TYR A 330 11.42 6.47 13.65
CA TYR A 330 12.31 5.33 13.80
C TYR A 330 13.28 5.27 12.63
N SER A 331 14.57 5.05 12.93
CA SER A 331 15.60 4.75 11.94
C SER A 331 16.18 3.37 12.22
N TYR A 332 15.90 2.43 11.31
CA TYR A 332 16.40 1.06 11.35
C TYR A 332 17.70 0.99 10.57
N LEU A 333 18.78 0.56 11.22
CA LEU A 333 20.14 0.56 10.68
C LEU A 333 20.81 -0.77 10.97
N VAL A 334 21.83 -1.12 10.19
CA VAL A 334 22.77 -2.20 10.54
C VAL A 334 24.08 -1.59 11.07
N ASP A 335 24.84 -2.34 11.88
CA ASP A 335 26.06 -1.87 12.57
C ASP A 335 27.03 -1.09 11.66
N GLU A 336 27.27 -1.59 10.44
CA GLU A 336 28.20 -0.99 9.48
C GLU A 336 27.81 0.45 9.06
N ASP A 337 26.53 0.78 9.19
CA ASP A 337 25.94 2.06 8.78
C ASP A 337 25.67 3.01 9.94
N LEU A 338 25.82 2.56 11.18
CA LEU A 338 25.50 3.35 12.37
C LEU A 338 26.29 4.65 12.43
N GLU A 339 27.61 4.60 12.30
CA GLU A 339 28.44 5.81 12.42
C GLU A 339 28.15 6.85 11.33
N LYS A 340 27.78 6.40 10.13
CA LYS A 340 27.41 7.29 9.01
C LYS A 340 26.03 7.89 9.20
N ASN A 341 25.09 7.12 9.75
CA ASN A 341 23.67 7.46 9.77
C ASN A 341 23.13 7.78 11.16
N LYS A 342 23.95 7.80 12.23
CA LYS A 342 23.50 8.11 13.60
C LYS A 342 22.88 9.50 13.76
N ASN A 343 23.16 10.39 12.81
CA ASN A 343 22.60 11.73 12.76
C ASN A 343 21.42 11.85 11.77
N SER A 344 20.94 10.75 11.18
CA SER A 344 19.83 10.76 10.22
C SER A 344 18.58 11.42 10.80
N LEU A 345 18.29 11.13 12.07
CA LEU A 345 17.14 11.69 12.79
C LEU A 345 17.23 13.21 13.01
N ASN A 346 18.41 13.82 12.95
CA ASN A 346 18.54 15.28 13.05
C ASN A 346 18.01 16.02 11.80
N PHE A 347 17.71 15.29 10.73
CA PHE A 347 17.20 15.83 9.46
C PHE A 347 15.76 15.40 9.17
N ALA A 348 15.16 14.58 10.03
CA ALA A 348 13.74 14.21 9.98
C ALA A 348 12.90 15.30 10.66
#